data_AF-A0A2P7S3G0-F1
#
_entry.id   AF-A0A2P7S3G0-F1
#
_cell.length_a   1.000
_cell.length_b   1.000
_cell.length_c   1.000
_cell.angle_alpha   90.00
_cell.angle_beta   90.00
_cell.angle_gamma   90.00
#
_symmetry.space_group_name_H-M   'P 1'
#
loop_
_entity.id
_entity.type
_entity.pdbx_description
1 polymer ?
#
loop_
_entity_poly.entity_id
_entity_poly.type
_entity_poly.pdbx_seq_one_letter_code
_entity_poly.pdbx_strand_id
1 'polypeptide(L)'
;MSIQLNIGDHISSEPDFIAIPRELRGQAQWARTKAKWIARTIASAAVYFRSLSGGRSLTDLLNDRSIWVNYHASSDDFGYTDAVGGSEIAITTRSFRIGRWTVLATLVHELAHVNGASGDGGSQDAERAVLECGLGRRSELRSGVDDPWTPYDPTIGG
;
A
#
# COMPACT_ATOMS: atom_id res chain seq x y z
N MET A 1 4.83 -14.56 -10.98
CA MET A 1 4.12 -13.46 -11.69
C MET A 1 3.57 -12.51 -10.63
N SER A 2 3.08 -11.32 -10.96
CA SER A 2 2.99 -10.17 -10.03
C SER A 2 1.63 -9.50 -10.01
N ILE A 3 1.34 -8.68 -8.99
CA ILE A 3 0.25 -7.68 -9.02
C ILE A 3 0.30 -6.84 -10.29
N GLN A 4 -0.88 -6.49 -10.78
CA GLN A 4 -1.07 -5.78 -12.04
C GLN A 4 -1.16 -4.27 -11.79
N LEU A 5 -0.62 -3.47 -12.71
CA LEU A 5 -0.78 -2.03 -12.69
C LEU A 5 -1.74 -1.69 -13.83
N ASN A 6 -2.86 -1.03 -13.55
CA ASN A 6 -3.79 -0.64 -14.58
C ASN A 6 -3.13 0.42 -15.48
N ILE A 7 -2.84 0.04 -16.72
CA ILE A 7 -2.23 0.94 -17.73
C ILE A 7 -3.20 1.27 -18.87
N GLY A 8 -4.50 1.02 -18.66
CA GLY A 8 -5.57 1.13 -19.66
C GLY A 8 -6.01 -0.22 -20.23
N ASP A 9 -5.53 -1.33 -19.65
CA ASP A 9 -5.83 -2.71 -20.01
C ASP A 9 -6.79 -3.39 -19.00
N HIS A 10 -7.27 -2.64 -18.02
CA HIS A 10 -8.22 -3.10 -17.00
C HIS A 10 -9.32 -2.06 -16.76
N ILE A 11 -10.54 -2.54 -16.54
CA ILE A 11 -11.69 -1.74 -16.15
C ILE A 11 -12.06 -2.19 -14.74
N SER A 12 -11.83 -1.33 -13.75
CA SER A 12 -12.19 -1.62 -12.36
C SER A 12 -13.71 -1.64 -12.20
N SER A 13 -14.19 -2.47 -11.27
CA SER A 13 -15.59 -2.42 -10.81
C SER A 13 -15.86 -1.22 -9.91
N GLU A 14 -14.81 -0.63 -9.33
CA GLU A 14 -14.93 0.53 -8.46
C GLU A 14 -15.04 1.83 -9.26
N PRO A 15 -15.97 2.74 -8.88
CA PRO A 15 -16.06 4.04 -9.51
C PRO A 15 -14.76 4.82 -9.33
N ASP A 16 -14.37 5.55 -10.36
CA ASP A 16 -13.19 6.42 -10.39
C ASP A 16 -11.81 5.73 -10.21
N PHE A 17 -11.78 4.40 -10.12
CA PHE A 17 -10.55 3.61 -10.19
C PHE A 17 -10.16 3.46 -11.66
N ILE A 18 -9.29 4.36 -12.11
CA ILE A 18 -8.91 4.47 -13.51
C ILE A 18 -7.46 4.05 -13.75
N ALA A 19 -7.09 3.97 -15.02
CA ALA A 19 -5.72 3.69 -15.43
C ALA A 19 -4.73 4.72 -14.88
N ILE A 20 -3.55 4.25 -14.45
CA ILE A 20 -2.47 5.10 -13.98
C ILE A 20 -1.97 5.98 -15.14
N PRO A 21 -2.01 7.32 -14.99
CA PRO A 21 -1.52 8.25 -16.01
C PRO A 21 -0.09 7.93 -16.41
N ARG A 22 0.22 8.11 -17.71
CA ARG A 22 1.48 7.63 -18.32
C ARG A 22 2.72 8.17 -17.59
N GLU A 23 2.67 9.41 -17.18
CA GLU A 23 3.70 10.14 -16.45
C GLU A 23 3.92 9.64 -15.01
N LEU A 24 2.91 9.00 -14.40
CA LEU A 24 2.97 8.46 -13.04
C LEU A 24 3.38 6.98 -13.00
N ARG A 25 3.29 6.27 -14.13
CA ARG A 25 3.60 4.82 -14.24
C ARG A 25 5.00 4.47 -13.74
N GLY A 26 5.98 5.35 -13.97
CA GLY A 26 7.35 5.13 -13.48
C GLY A 26 7.43 5.03 -11.96
N GLN A 27 6.65 5.85 -11.23
CA GLN A 27 6.59 5.79 -9.77
C GLN A 27 5.91 4.51 -9.29
N ALA A 28 4.78 4.12 -9.89
CA ALA A 28 4.06 2.89 -9.55
C ALA A 28 4.89 1.62 -9.84
N GLN A 29 5.60 1.59 -10.97
CA GLN A 29 6.50 0.50 -11.32
C GLN A 29 7.67 0.39 -10.35
N TRP A 30 8.25 1.53 -9.96
CA TRP A 30 9.29 1.59 -8.95
C TRP A 30 8.78 1.07 -7.60
N ALA A 31 7.62 1.54 -7.14
CA ALA A 31 7.00 1.11 -5.89
C ALA A 31 6.76 -0.40 -5.86
N ARG A 32 6.13 -0.96 -6.90
CA ARG A 32 5.93 -2.42 -7.03
C ARG A 32 7.25 -3.19 -6.98
N THR A 33 8.29 -2.69 -7.63
CA THR A 33 9.61 -3.33 -7.64
C THR A 33 10.28 -3.27 -6.27
N LYS A 34 10.18 -2.11 -5.59
CA LYS A 34 10.75 -1.91 -4.26
C LYS A 34 10.00 -2.71 -3.20
N ALA A 35 8.68 -2.82 -3.28
CA ALA A 35 7.86 -3.70 -2.43
C ALA A 35 8.30 -5.17 -2.53
N LYS A 36 8.57 -5.66 -3.75
CA LYS A 36 9.13 -7.02 -3.94
C LYS A 36 10.51 -7.20 -3.34
N TRP A 37 11.34 -6.16 -3.40
CA TRP A 37 12.64 -6.20 -2.73
C TRP A 37 12.45 -6.28 -1.22
N ILE A 38 11.60 -5.42 -0.64
CA ILE A 38 11.25 -5.43 0.80
C ILE A 38 10.76 -6.82 1.23
N ALA A 39 9.81 -7.40 0.50
CA ALA A 39 9.24 -8.70 0.83
C ALA A 39 10.27 -9.85 0.87
N ARG A 40 11.41 -9.69 0.17
CA ARG A 40 12.51 -10.66 0.14
C ARG A 40 13.60 -10.37 1.16
N THR A 41 13.78 -9.11 1.56
CA THR A 41 14.94 -8.68 2.36
C THR A 41 14.60 -8.32 3.80
N ILE A 42 13.35 -7.96 4.08
CA ILE A 42 12.91 -7.49 5.39
C ILE A 42 12.03 -8.57 6.04
N ALA A 43 12.61 -9.30 6.99
CA ALA A 43 11.93 -10.42 7.64
C ALA A 43 10.67 -9.99 8.42
N SER A 44 10.68 -8.82 9.05
CA SER A 44 9.52 -8.29 9.78
C SER A 44 8.30 -8.09 8.89
N ALA A 45 8.48 -7.70 7.63
CA ALA A 45 7.39 -7.55 6.67
C ALA A 45 6.65 -8.89 6.47
N ALA A 46 7.39 -9.98 6.24
CA ALA A 46 6.80 -11.29 6.05
C ALA A 46 6.08 -11.81 7.30
N VAL A 47 6.66 -11.58 8.49
CA VAL A 47 6.06 -11.98 9.77
C VAL A 47 4.76 -11.21 10.01
N TYR A 48 4.79 -9.89 9.85
CA TYR A 48 3.64 -9.05 10.15
C TYR A 48 2.46 -9.30 9.20
N PHE A 49 2.71 -9.37 7.89
CA PHE A 49 1.65 -9.67 6.94
C PHE A 49 0.99 -11.03 7.24
N ARG A 50 1.75 -12.06 7.62
CA ARG A 50 1.19 -13.36 8.00
C ARG A 50 0.35 -13.33 9.27
N SER A 51 0.54 -12.34 10.14
CA SER A 51 -0.28 -12.19 11.35
C SER A 51 -1.61 -11.47 11.12
N LEU A 52 -1.79 -10.81 9.97
CA LEU A 52 -3.08 -10.23 9.60
C LEU A 52 -4.11 -11.35 9.34
N SER A 53 -5.40 -11.01 9.43
CA SER A 53 -6.48 -12.00 9.40
C SER A 53 -6.55 -12.82 8.09
N GLY A 54 -6.07 -12.27 6.97
CA GLY A 54 -5.95 -12.98 5.69
C GLY A 54 -4.80 -14.01 5.66
N GLY A 55 -3.84 -13.93 6.58
CA GLY A 55 -2.77 -14.92 6.75
C GLY A 55 -1.74 -15.01 5.62
N ARG A 56 -1.85 -14.16 4.58
CA ARG A 56 -0.92 -14.17 3.44
C ARG A 56 0.34 -13.39 3.79
N SER A 57 1.49 -13.75 3.22
CA SER A 57 2.68 -12.91 3.30
C SER A 57 2.64 -11.78 2.26
N LEU A 58 3.44 -10.73 2.46
CA LEU A 58 3.63 -9.69 1.44
C LEU A 58 4.09 -10.27 0.10
N THR A 59 4.90 -11.34 0.11
CA THR A 59 5.30 -12.04 -1.12
C THR A 59 4.12 -12.69 -1.83
N ASP A 60 3.18 -13.29 -1.09
CA ASP A 60 2.01 -13.95 -1.68
C ASP A 60 1.06 -12.94 -2.31
N LEU A 61 0.88 -11.78 -1.68
CA LEU A 61 0.08 -10.67 -2.20
C LEU A 61 0.74 -10.07 -3.45
N LEU A 62 2.03 -9.76 -3.38
CA LEU A 62 2.77 -9.18 -4.51
C LEU A 62 2.86 -10.12 -5.72
N ASN A 63 2.65 -11.42 -5.53
CA ASN A 63 2.62 -12.43 -6.58
C ASN A 63 1.21 -12.74 -7.09
N ASP A 64 0.18 -12.19 -6.45
CA ASP A 64 -1.20 -12.34 -6.88
C ASP A 64 -1.46 -11.54 -8.15
N ARG A 65 -2.16 -12.13 -9.12
CA ARG A 65 -2.50 -11.43 -10.37
C ARG A 65 -3.93 -10.93 -10.41
N SER A 66 -4.77 -11.35 -9.48
CA SER A 66 -6.11 -10.78 -9.37
C SER A 66 -6.07 -9.37 -8.77
N ILE A 67 -5.00 -9.02 -8.05
CA ILE A 67 -4.85 -7.69 -7.46
C ILE A 67 -4.43 -6.68 -8.53
N TRP A 68 -5.28 -5.67 -8.73
CA TRP A 68 -5.06 -4.53 -9.61
C TRP A 68 -4.75 -3.27 -8.81
N VAL A 69 -3.73 -2.54 -9.25
CA VAL A 69 -3.39 -1.21 -8.74
C VAL A 69 -3.82 -0.16 -9.76
N ASN A 70 -4.73 0.69 -9.35
CA ASN A 70 -5.37 1.75 -10.12
C ASN A 70 -4.89 3.12 -9.64
N TYR A 71 -5.33 4.15 -10.35
CA TYR A 71 -5.21 5.55 -9.96
C TYR A 71 -6.59 6.09 -9.58
N HIS A 72 -6.62 6.95 -8.56
CA HIS A 72 -7.80 7.75 -8.22
C HIS A 72 -7.42 9.22 -8.21
N ALA A 73 -8.23 10.08 -8.82
CA ALA A 73 -7.90 11.51 -8.96
C ALA A 73 -8.01 12.33 -7.65
N SER A 74 -8.31 11.68 -6.52
CA SER A 74 -8.55 12.34 -5.23
C SER A 74 -7.27 12.99 -4.70
N SER A 75 -7.42 14.08 -3.95
CA SER A 75 -6.34 14.75 -3.23
C SER A 75 -6.43 14.58 -1.71
N ASP A 76 -7.51 13.97 -1.22
CA ASP A 76 -7.86 14.04 0.19
C ASP A 76 -7.24 12.87 0.95
N ASP A 77 -7.31 11.67 0.37
CA ASP A 77 -6.72 10.44 0.92
C ASP A 77 -5.46 10.03 0.16
N PHE A 78 -4.70 9.07 0.71
CA PHE A 78 -3.48 8.55 0.10
C PHE A 78 -3.73 7.35 -0.83
N GLY A 79 -4.69 6.50 -0.48
CA GLY A 79 -5.05 5.30 -1.21
C GLY A 79 -6.44 4.83 -0.83
N TYR A 80 -6.92 3.85 -1.57
CA TYR A 80 -8.16 3.14 -1.27
C TYR A 80 -7.99 1.66 -1.61
N THR A 81 -8.69 0.82 -0.86
CA THR A 81 -8.93 -0.58 -1.21
C THR A 81 -10.45 -0.76 -1.29
N ASP A 82 -10.94 -1.46 -2.33
CA ASP A 82 -12.36 -1.74 -2.55
C ASP A 82 -13.05 -2.36 -1.33
N ALA A 83 -12.40 -3.31 -0.68
CA ALA A 83 -12.82 -3.87 0.60
C ALA A 83 -11.68 -4.59 1.33
N VAL A 84 -11.88 -4.86 2.63
CA VAL A 84 -11.00 -5.80 3.35
C VAL A 84 -11.06 -7.17 2.68
N GLY A 85 -9.92 -7.69 2.22
CA GLY A 85 -9.88 -8.92 1.43
C GLY A 85 -10.13 -8.76 -0.07
N GLY A 86 -10.29 -7.52 -0.56
CA GLY A 86 -10.63 -7.20 -1.95
C GLY A 86 -9.45 -7.32 -2.92
N SER A 87 -9.68 -6.95 -4.18
CA SER A 87 -8.69 -7.13 -5.27
C SER A 87 -8.37 -5.86 -6.04
N GLU A 88 -8.97 -4.74 -5.67
CA GLU A 88 -8.76 -3.46 -6.34
C GLU A 88 -8.19 -2.46 -5.34
N ILE A 89 -6.99 -1.98 -5.65
CA ILE A 89 -6.32 -0.91 -4.91
C ILE A 89 -6.31 0.33 -5.80
N ALA A 90 -6.46 1.51 -5.23
CA ALA A 90 -6.17 2.77 -5.90
C ALA A 90 -5.12 3.58 -5.12
N ILE A 91 -4.19 4.18 -5.85
CA ILE A 91 -3.24 5.18 -5.31
C ILE A 91 -3.66 6.55 -5.81
N THR A 92 -3.79 7.51 -4.90
CA THR A 92 -4.35 8.81 -5.22
C THR A 92 -3.32 9.80 -5.78
N THR A 93 -3.83 10.89 -6.36
CA THR A 93 -3.01 12.06 -6.77
C THR A 93 -2.11 12.56 -5.64
N ARG A 94 -2.59 12.56 -4.39
CA ARG A 94 -1.84 13.02 -3.21
C ARG A 94 -0.53 12.24 -3.06
N SER A 95 -0.61 10.91 -3.05
CA SER A 95 0.55 10.03 -2.91
C SER A 95 1.56 10.21 -4.03
N PHE A 96 1.08 10.32 -5.27
CA PHE A 96 1.94 10.55 -6.43
C PHE A 96 2.60 11.94 -6.42
N ARG A 97 1.95 12.97 -5.88
CA ARG A 97 2.51 14.33 -5.73
C ARG A 97 3.63 14.39 -4.70
N ILE A 98 3.48 13.70 -3.57
CA ILE A 98 4.50 13.65 -2.52
C ILE A 98 5.72 12.86 -3.03
N GLY A 99 5.46 11.73 -3.70
CA GLY A 99 6.45 11.06 -4.52
C GLY A 99 6.55 9.56 -4.26
N ARG A 100 7.50 8.94 -4.96
CA ARG A 100 7.59 7.47 -5.09
C ARG A 100 7.64 6.70 -3.77
N TRP A 101 8.22 7.27 -2.72
CA TRP A 101 8.28 6.64 -1.41
C TRP A 101 6.92 6.59 -0.72
N THR A 102 6.11 7.65 -0.84
CA THR A 102 4.72 7.66 -0.39
C THR A 102 3.88 6.70 -1.23
N VAL A 103 4.05 6.67 -2.56
CA VAL A 103 3.39 5.67 -3.42
C VAL A 103 3.70 4.23 -2.96
N LEU A 104 4.93 3.96 -2.53
CA LEU A 104 5.32 2.66 -1.97
C LEU A 104 4.66 2.39 -0.62
N ALA A 105 4.64 3.37 0.29
CA ALA A 105 3.99 3.23 1.59
C ALA A 105 2.49 2.97 1.43
N THR A 106 1.80 3.78 0.61
CA THR A 106 0.40 3.55 0.25
C THR A 106 0.20 2.16 -0.33
N LEU A 107 1.01 1.72 -1.29
CA LEU A 107 0.87 0.38 -1.85
C LEU A 107 0.98 -0.73 -0.78
N VAL A 108 1.92 -0.60 0.16
CA VAL A 108 2.10 -1.56 1.25
C VAL A 108 0.92 -1.52 2.23
N HIS A 109 0.46 -0.32 2.57
CA HIS A 109 -0.69 -0.06 3.43
C HIS A 109 -1.96 -0.72 2.84
N GLU A 110 -2.29 -0.42 1.59
CA GLU A 110 -3.48 -1.00 0.93
C GLU A 110 -3.38 -2.52 0.76
N LEU A 111 -2.18 -3.07 0.51
CA LEU A 111 -1.99 -4.52 0.50
C LEU A 111 -2.24 -5.15 1.87
N ALA A 112 -2.06 -4.42 2.97
CA ALA A 112 -2.43 -4.90 4.30
C ALA A 112 -3.95 -5.00 4.46
N HIS A 113 -4.72 -4.04 3.93
CA HIS A 113 -6.19 -4.13 3.88
C HIS A 113 -6.68 -5.31 3.04
N VAL A 114 -6.08 -5.51 1.86
CA VAL A 114 -6.33 -6.73 1.05
C VAL A 114 -6.03 -8.00 1.84
N ASN A 115 -5.10 -7.94 2.79
CA ASN A 115 -4.75 -9.07 3.63
C ASN A 115 -5.48 -9.10 4.99
N GLY A 116 -6.56 -8.35 5.13
CA GLY A 116 -7.42 -8.46 6.30
C GLY A 116 -7.10 -7.48 7.45
N ALA A 117 -6.26 -6.47 7.22
CA ALA A 117 -6.16 -5.33 8.14
C ALA A 117 -7.46 -4.52 8.10
N SER A 118 -8.01 -4.18 9.26
CA SER A 118 -9.24 -3.40 9.33
C SER A 118 -9.00 -1.98 8.81
N GLY A 119 -9.94 -1.47 8.01
CA GLY A 119 -9.97 -0.07 7.55
C GLY A 119 -10.90 0.82 8.37
N ASP A 120 -11.49 0.31 9.46
CA ASP A 120 -12.14 1.19 10.40
C ASP A 120 -11.08 1.99 11.15
N GLY A 121 -11.20 3.33 11.16
CA GLY A 121 -10.18 4.25 11.71
C GLY A 121 -9.85 4.07 13.20
N GLY A 122 -10.29 2.99 13.84
CA GLY A 122 -9.87 2.52 15.15
C GLY A 122 -8.69 1.53 15.13
N SER A 123 -8.29 0.98 13.98
CA SER A 123 -7.09 0.12 13.86
C SER A 123 -5.94 0.85 13.15
N GLN A 124 -4.71 0.58 13.57
CA GLN A 124 -3.49 1.06 12.88
C GLN A 124 -2.78 -0.09 12.15
N ASP A 125 -3.48 -1.20 11.89
CA ASP A 125 -2.84 -2.42 11.39
C ASP A 125 -2.23 -2.23 9.99
N ALA A 126 -2.90 -1.50 9.10
CA ALA A 126 -2.39 -1.23 7.77
C ALA A 126 -1.19 -0.29 7.81
N GLU A 127 -1.29 0.79 8.60
CA GLU A 127 -0.18 1.73 8.77
C GLU A 127 1.03 1.08 9.47
N ARG A 128 0.77 0.19 10.43
CA ARG A 128 1.83 -0.62 11.05
C ARG A 128 2.54 -1.51 10.03
N ALA A 129 1.88 -1.96 8.96
CA ALA A 129 2.54 -2.70 7.89
C ALA A 129 3.65 -1.88 7.20
N VAL A 130 3.45 -0.56 7.06
CA VAL A 130 4.45 0.39 6.51
C VAL A 130 5.70 0.39 7.38
N LEU A 131 5.55 0.51 8.70
CA LEU A 131 6.66 0.43 9.65
C LEU A 131 7.39 -0.92 9.60
N GLU A 132 6.64 -2.03 9.61
CA GLU A 132 7.20 -3.38 9.58
C GLU A 132 7.91 -3.69 8.26
N CYS A 133 7.59 -2.95 7.19
CA CYS A 133 8.29 -2.92 5.91
C CYS A 133 9.54 -2.03 5.90
N GLY A 134 9.95 -1.47 7.04
CA GLY A 134 11.14 -0.64 7.17
C GLY A 134 10.99 0.75 6.54
N LEU A 135 9.76 1.21 6.37
CA LEU A 135 9.42 2.53 5.84
C LEU A 135 9.11 3.54 6.95
N GLY A 136 9.57 3.25 8.18
CA GLY A 136 9.44 4.09 9.35
C GLY A 136 10.46 3.71 10.42
N ARG A 137 10.45 4.42 11.54
CA ARG A 137 11.30 4.16 12.70
C ARG A 137 10.47 3.71 13.89
N ARG A 138 11.04 2.78 14.66
CA ARG A 138 10.44 2.32 15.92
C ARG A 138 10.26 3.42 16.96
N SER A 139 11.01 4.51 16.85
CA SER A 139 10.81 5.68 17.71
C SER A 139 9.45 6.33 17.47
N GLU A 140 9.05 6.50 16.20
CA GLU A 140 7.78 7.15 15.81
C GLU A 140 6.59 6.41 16.42
N LEU A 141 6.59 5.08 16.32
CA LEU A 141 5.59 4.22 16.96
C LEU A 141 5.51 4.40 18.49
N ARG A 142 6.66 4.54 19.16
CA ARG A 142 6.70 4.63 20.64
C ARG A 142 6.31 6.00 21.16
N SER A 143 6.67 7.06 20.42
CA SER A 143 6.37 8.43 20.82
C SER A 143 5.03 8.93 20.30
N GLY A 144 4.45 8.31 19.27
CA GLY A 144 3.29 8.84 18.55
C GLY A 144 3.61 10.12 17.78
N VAL A 145 4.89 10.35 17.46
CA VAL A 145 5.37 11.56 16.77
C VAL A 145 5.88 11.16 15.41
N ASP A 146 5.34 11.78 14.37
CA ASP A 146 5.73 11.61 12.97
C ASP A 146 7.17 12.09 12.71
N ASP A 147 7.92 11.32 11.91
CA ASP A 147 9.21 11.72 11.36
C ASP A 147 9.04 12.04 9.86
N PRO A 148 9.09 13.32 9.45
CA PRO A 148 8.81 13.72 8.07
C PRO A 148 9.83 13.19 7.04
N TRP A 149 10.89 12.52 7.49
CA TRP A 149 11.87 11.84 6.64
C TRP A 149 11.52 10.39 6.33
N THR A 150 10.44 9.87 6.92
CA THR A 150 9.91 8.54 6.60
C THR A 150 8.45 8.65 6.14
N PRO A 151 7.97 7.71 5.32
CA PRO A 151 6.58 7.74 4.88
C PRO A 151 5.60 7.04 5.84
N TYR A 152 6.05 6.45 6.94
CA TYR A 152 5.18 5.96 8.02
C TYR A 152 4.68 7.15 8.85
N ASP A 153 3.41 7.16 9.22
CA ASP A 153 2.83 8.19 10.09
C ASP A 153 2.06 7.52 11.26
N PRO A 154 2.53 7.64 12.52
CA PRO A 154 1.88 7.01 13.66
C PRO A 154 0.51 7.62 14.02
N THR A 155 0.10 8.71 13.37
CA THR A 155 -1.18 9.39 13.58
C THR A 155 -2.28 8.94 12.60
N ILE A 156 -1.90 8.24 11.52
CA ILE A 156 -2.85 7.64 10.58
C ILE A 156 -3.46 6.38 11.21
N GLY A 157 -4.76 6.23 11.04
CA GLY A 157 -5.52 5.03 11.43
C GLY A 157 -6.52 4.69 10.33
N GLY A 158 -6.83 3.40 10.21
CA GLY A 158 -7.47 2.80 9.04
C GLY A 158 -6.47 2.78 7.92
#